data_AF-A0A444R1B4-F1
#
_entry.id   AF-A0A444R1B4-F1
#
_cell.length_a   1.000
_cell.length_b   1.000
_cell.length_c   1.000
_cell.angle_alpha   90.00
_cell.angle_beta   90.00
_cell.angle_gamma   90.00
#
_symmetry.space_group_name_H-M   'P 1'
#
loop_
_entity.id
_entity.type
_entity.pdbx_description
1 polymer ?
#
loop_
_entity_poly.entity_id
_entity_poly.type
_entity_poly.pdbx_seq_one_letter_code
_entity_poly.pdbx_strand_id
1 'polypeptide(L)'
;PTLIGGSKEQPQYEENEAIPVYDTSGPYGDPQIAINVQQGLAKLRQPWIDARGDTEELTVRSSDYTKARLADDGLDELRFSGVLTPKRAKAGRRVTQLHYARKGIITPEMEFIAIRENMGRERIRSEVLRHQHPGMSFGARLPENITAEFVRDEVAAGRAIIPANINHPESEPMIIGRNFLVKVNANIGNSAVTSSIEEEVEKLVWSTRWGADTVMDLSTGRYIHETREWILRNSPVPIGTVPIY
;
A
#
# COMPACT_ATOMS: atom_id res chain seq x y z
N PRO A 1 28.79 -10.35 10.52
CA PRO A 1 29.95 -11.23 10.24
C PRO A 1 29.84 -12.65 10.82
N THR A 2 30.06 -13.68 9.98
CA THR A 2 30.20 -15.10 10.37
C THR A 2 31.68 -15.45 10.55
N LEU A 3 32.03 -16.23 11.58
CA LEU A 3 33.39 -16.72 11.79
C LEU A 3 33.70 -17.83 10.77
N ILE A 4 34.65 -17.59 9.87
CA ILE A 4 35.03 -18.54 8.80
C ILE A 4 36.34 -19.28 9.10
N GLY A 5 37.10 -18.83 10.10
CA GLY A 5 38.38 -19.46 10.48
C GLY A 5 39.24 -18.56 11.37
N GLY A 6 40.55 -18.81 11.35
CA GLY A 6 41.54 -18.06 12.14
C GLY A 6 41.87 -18.70 13.50
N SER A 7 42.90 -18.17 14.15
CA SER A 7 43.26 -18.58 15.51
C SER A 7 42.40 -17.85 16.54
N LYS A 8 42.47 -18.26 17.80
CA LYS A 8 41.75 -17.60 18.89
C LYS A 8 42.19 -16.14 19.08
N GLU A 9 43.43 -15.83 18.72
CA GLU A 9 44.05 -14.50 18.76
C GLU A 9 43.83 -13.69 17.49
N GLN A 10 43.54 -14.36 16.36
CA GLN A 10 43.26 -13.72 15.06
C GLN A 10 42.11 -14.44 14.32
N PRO A 11 40.87 -14.27 14.80
CA PRO A 11 39.70 -14.81 14.12
C PRO A 11 39.47 -14.11 12.77
N GLN A 12 39.08 -14.89 11.76
CA GLN A 12 38.71 -14.41 10.44
C GLN A 12 37.20 -14.46 10.28
N TYR A 13 36.63 -13.32 9.88
CA TYR A 13 35.20 -13.17 9.68
C TYR A 13 34.89 -12.81 8.23
N GLU A 14 33.75 -13.29 7.75
CA GLU A 14 33.14 -12.88 6.49
C GLU A 14 31.86 -12.09 6.79
N GLU A 15 31.62 -11.01 6.04
CA GLU A 15 30.36 -10.28 6.20
C GLU A 15 29.17 -11.08 5.68
N ASN A 16 28.07 -10.99 6.42
CA ASN A 16 26.85 -11.69 5.99
C ASN A 16 26.18 -10.90 4.87
N GLU A 17 25.72 -11.61 3.86
CA GLU A 17 24.88 -11.04 2.82
C GLU A 17 23.61 -10.44 3.45
N ALA A 18 23.23 -9.24 3.00
CA ALA A 18 22.07 -8.55 3.52
C ALA A 18 20.78 -9.30 3.14
N ILE A 19 19.89 -9.48 4.12
CA ILE A 19 18.61 -10.14 3.92
C ILE A 19 17.55 -9.06 3.64
N PRO A 20 17.01 -8.98 2.42
CA PRO A 20 15.89 -8.09 2.15
C PRO A 20 14.65 -8.56 2.91
N VAL A 21 13.93 -7.60 3.48
CA VAL A 21 12.67 -7.84 4.21
C VAL A 21 11.57 -7.05 3.49
N TYR A 22 10.38 -7.64 3.43
CA TYR A 22 9.21 -6.92 2.94
C TYR A 22 8.90 -5.75 3.88
N ASP A 23 8.83 -4.54 3.34
CA ASP A 23 8.61 -3.32 4.11
C ASP A 23 7.34 -2.60 3.65
N THR A 24 6.52 -2.23 4.63
CA THR A 24 5.23 -1.54 4.47
C THR A 24 5.27 -0.12 5.04
N SER A 25 6.38 0.29 5.67
CA SER A 25 6.54 1.60 6.29
C SER A 25 6.48 2.75 5.28
N GLY A 26 6.75 2.46 4.00
CA GLY A 26 6.73 3.44 2.91
C GLY A 26 7.73 4.56 3.13
N PRO A 27 7.43 5.80 2.71
CA PRO A 27 8.34 6.93 2.87
C PRO A 27 8.75 7.26 4.31
N TYR A 28 8.01 6.79 5.32
CA TYR A 28 8.36 6.98 6.73
C TYR A 28 9.56 6.15 7.18
N GLY A 29 9.89 5.06 6.47
CA GLY A 29 11.06 4.23 6.73
C GLY A 29 12.35 4.72 6.07
N ASP A 30 12.24 5.67 5.13
CA ASP A 30 13.39 6.18 4.38
C ASP A 30 13.97 7.45 5.05
N PRO A 31 15.18 7.40 5.63
CA PRO A 31 15.78 8.55 6.29
C PRO A 31 16.14 9.70 5.33
N GLN A 32 16.10 9.47 4.01
CA GLN A 32 16.38 10.49 3.00
C GLN A 32 15.14 11.31 2.62
N ILE A 33 13.95 10.86 3.02
CA ILE A 33 12.69 11.54 2.70
C ILE A 33 12.26 12.41 3.88
N ALA A 34 12.23 13.73 3.66
CA ALA A 34 11.65 14.66 4.61
C ALA A 34 10.12 14.58 4.55
N ILE A 35 9.50 14.09 5.62
CA ILE A 35 8.04 13.92 5.70
C ILE A 35 7.39 15.16 6.31
N ASN A 36 6.32 15.63 5.67
CA ASN A 36 5.42 16.64 6.21
C ASN A 36 3.97 16.15 6.13
N VAL A 37 3.40 15.77 7.27
CA VAL A 37 2.03 15.21 7.34
C VAL A 37 0.94 16.18 6.87
N GLN A 38 1.21 17.49 6.86
CA GLN A 38 0.27 18.50 6.36
C GLN A 38 0.25 18.60 4.83
N GLN A 39 1.32 18.12 4.17
CA GLN A 39 1.43 18.06 2.71
C GLN A 39 1.04 16.69 2.15
N GLY A 40 1.07 15.66 3.00
CA GLY A 40 0.81 14.27 2.63
C GLY A 40 2.00 13.65 1.89
N LEU A 41 1.84 12.39 1.50
CA LEU A 41 2.87 11.64 0.79
C LEU A 41 2.95 12.00 -0.69
N ALA A 42 4.08 11.66 -1.29
CA ALA A 42 4.27 11.76 -2.73
C ALA A 42 3.27 10.85 -3.47
N LYS A 43 2.68 11.37 -4.55
CA LYS A 43 1.64 10.71 -5.32
C LYS A 43 2.24 9.76 -6.35
N LEU A 44 2.97 8.74 -5.87
CA LEU A 44 3.77 7.80 -6.68
C LEU A 44 3.03 7.27 -7.91
N ARG A 45 1.76 6.89 -7.75
CA ARG A 45 0.96 6.27 -8.81
C ARG A 45 0.30 7.26 -9.77
N GLN A 46 0.34 8.56 -9.48
CA GLN A 46 -0.36 9.58 -10.27
C GLN A 46 0.06 9.53 -11.76
N PRO A 47 1.36 9.45 -12.13
CA PRO A 47 1.75 9.34 -13.53
C PRO A 47 1.19 8.08 -14.22
N TRP A 48 1.06 6.97 -13.50
CA TRP A 48 0.55 5.71 -14.06
C TRP A 48 -0.97 5.75 -14.30
N ILE A 49 -1.69 6.49 -13.44
CA ILE A 49 -3.14 6.69 -13.56
C ILE A 49 -3.42 7.61 -14.75
N ASP A 50 -2.66 8.71 -14.88
CA ASP A 50 -2.85 9.67 -15.97
C ASP A 50 -2.45 9.09 -17.33
N ALA A 51 -1.36 8.33 -17.39
CA ALA A 51 -0.85 7.73 -18.63
C ALA A 51 -1.84 6.75 -19.31
N ARG A 52 -2.77 6.14 -18.55
CA ARG A 52 -3.79 5.23 -19.13
C ARG A 52 -4.86 5.97 -19.93
N GLY A 53 -5.05 7.26 -19.68
CA GLY A 53 -6.01 8.09 -20.40
C GLY A 53 -7.47 7.64 -20.29
N ASP A 54 -7.82 6.83 -19.28
CA ASP A 54 -9.17 6.29 -19.06
C ASP A 54 -9.88 6.86 -17.83
N THR A 55 -9.25 7.82 -17.15
CA THR A 55 -9.85 8.64 -16.09
C THR A 55 -10.05 10.09 -16.51
N GLU A 56 -10.98 10.77 -15.86
CA GLU A 56 -11.24 12.20 -15.99
C GLU A 56 -11.47 12.81 -14.61
N GLU A 57 -11.10 14.07 -14.44
CA GLU A 57 -11.34 14.81 -13.20
C GLU A 57 -12.82 15.18 -13.06
N LEU A 58 -13.31 15.16 -11.83
CA LEU A 58 -14.64 15.66 -11.52
C LEU A 58 -14.63 17.19 -11.54
N THR A 59 -15.43 17.77 -12.44
CA THR A 59 -15.69 19.21 -12.48
C THR A 59 -16.50 19.70 -11.27
N VAL A 60 -17.34 18.81 -10.71
CA VAL A 60 -18.13 19.07 -9.51
C VAL A 60 -18.11 17.83 -8.63
N ARG A 61 -17.92 18.00 -7.32
CA ARG A 61 -18.01 16.89 -6.36
C ARG A 61 -19.44 16.34 -6.36
N SER A 62 -19.59 15.04 -6.58
CA SER A 62 -20.90 14.41 -6.74
C SER A 62 -21.59 14.09 -5.42
N SER A 63 -20.86 13.91 -4.32
CA SER A 63 -21.42 13.55 -3.02
C SER A 63 -22.02 14.74 -2.29
N ASP A 64 -23.30 14.67 -1.94
CA ASP A 64 -23.96 15.71 -1.14
C ASP A 64 -23.36 15.85 0.25
N TYR A 65 -22.96 14.73 0.87
CA TYR A 65 -22.25 14.75 2.15
C TYR A 65 -20.94 15.55 2.07
N THR A 66 -20.08 15.27 1.09
CA THR A 66 -18.85 16.05 0.87
C THR A 66 -19.13 17.52 0.60
N LYS A 67 -20.17 17.88 -0.17
CA LYS A 67 -20.55 19.29 -0.38
C LYS A 67 -20.93 19.96 0.92
N ALA A 68 -21.75 19.31 1.75
CA ALA A 68 -22.18 19.82 3.04
C ALA A 68 -20.99 20.02 4.00
N ARG A 69 -20.06 19.05 4.06
CA ARG A 69 -18.84 19.17 4.88
C ARG A 69 -17.92 20.28 4.40
N LEU A 70 -17.80 20.52 3.09
CA LEU A 70 -16.97 21.61 2.55
C LEU A 70 -17.59 23.01 2.73
N ALA A 71 -18.91 23.10 2.87
CA ALA A 71 -19.61 24.36 3.12
C ALA A 71 -19.64 24.77 4.60
N ASP A 72 -19.14 23.92 5.50
CA ASP A 72 -19.13 24.17 6.95
C ASP A 72 -17.79 24.80 7.38
N ASP A 73 -17.74 26.12 7.46
CA ASP A 73 -16.55 26.91 7.81
C ASP A 73 -15.95 26.52 9.19
N GLY A 74 -16.75 25.91 10.08
CA GLY A 74 -16.29 25.43 11.38
C GLY A 74 -15.26 24.28 11.32
N LEU A 75 -14.99 23.76 10.12
CA LEU A 75 -14.06 22.66 9.87
C LEU A 75 -12.77 23.09 9.20
N ASP A 76 -12.61 24.38 8.87
CA ASP A 76 -11.45 24.86 8.09
C ASP A 76 -10.13 24.46 8.72
N GLU A 77 -10.00 24.60 10.04
CA GLU A 77 -8.80 24.22 10.81
C GLU A 77 -8.54 22.70 10.82
N LEU A 78 -9.57 21.88 10.57
CA LEU A 78 -9.46 20.41 10.53
C LEU A 78 -9.19 19.88 9.12
N ARG A 79 -9.38 20.69 8.08
CA ARG A 79 -9.26 20.23 6.70
C ARG A 79 -7.82 20.05 6.29
N PHE A 80 -7.55 18.95 5.62
CA PHE A 80 -6.28 18.72 4.97
C PHE A 80 -6.07 19.74 3.84
N SER A 81 -4.90 20.39 3.78
CA SER A 81 -4.65 21.49 2.84
C SER A 81 -4.44 21.03 1.38
N GLY A 82 -3.86 19.85 1.17
CA GLY A 82 -3.47 19.33 -0.14
C GLY A 82 -4.55 18.52 -0.86
N VAL A 83 -5.81 18.99 -0.85
CA VAL A 83 -6.94 18.20 -1.35
C VAL A 83 -6.83 17.94 -2.85
N LEU A 84 -6.90 16.67 -3.23
CA LEU A 84 -6.93 16.25 -4.63
C LEU A 84 -8.28 16.52 -5.28
N THR A 85 -8.26 16.92 -6.55
CA THR A 85 -9.45 16.87 -7.41
C THR A 85 -9.76 15.40 -7.71
N PRO A 86 -10.90 14.86 -7.25
CA PRO A 86 -11.19 13.45 -7.45
C PRO A 86 -11.35 13.13 -8.93
N LYS A 87 -10.86 11.96 -9.33
CA LYS A 87 -11.01 11.38 -10.66
C LYS A 87 -12.09 10.31 -10.67
N ARG A 88 -12.71 10.11 -11.83
CA ARG A 88 -13.59 8.99 -12.15
C ARG A 88 -13.16 8.33 -13.46
N ALA A 89 -13.66 7.14 -13.73
CA ALA A 89 -13.53 6.54 -15.06
C ALA A 89 -14.28 7.38 -16.11
N LYS A 90 -13.68 7.55 -17.29
CA LYS A 90 -14.38 8.13 -18.46
C LYS A 90 -15.59 7.28 -18.83
N ALA A 91 -16.60 7.89 -19.45
CA ALA A 91 -17.78 7.18 -19.92
C ALA A 91 -17.40 5.96 -20.80
N GLY A 92 -17.98 4.80 -20.51
CA GLY A 92 -17.71 3.54 -21.20
C GLY A 92 -16.35 2.88 -20.89
N ARG A 93 -15.53 3.46 -20.00
CA ARG A 93 -14.26 2.88 -19.56
C ARG A 93 -14.40 2.20 -18.19
N ARG A 94 -13.49 1.28 -17.91
CA ARG A 94 -13.35 0.58 -16.62
C ARG A 94 -11.90 0.67 -16.20
N VAL A 95 -11.68 1.01 -14.94
CA VAL A 95 -10.34 1.35 -14.41
C VAL A 95 -9.83 0.34 -13.37
N THR A 96 -10.55 -0.75 -13.17
CA THR A 96 -10.20 -1.77 -12.15
C THR A 96 -9.06 -2.65 -12.65
N GLN A 97 -8.19 -3.10 -11.75
CA GLN A 97 -7.11 -4.05 -12.06
C GLN A 97 -7.64 -5.36 -12.68
N LEU A 98 -8.79 -5.85 -12.22
CA LEU A 98 -9.49 -7.01 -12.82
C LEU A 98 -9.84 -6.81 -14.30
N HIS A 99 -10.23 -5.59 -14.68
CA HIS A 99 -10.55 -5.26 -16.07
C HIS A 99 -9.31 -5.33 -16.96
N TYR A 100 -8.21 -4.72 -16.53
CA TYR A 100 -6.95 -4.75 -17.28
C TYR A 100 -6.42 -6.17 -17.39
N ALA A 101 -6.44 -6.92 -16.28
CA ALA A 101 -5.98 -8.30 -16.23
C ALA A 101 -6.73 -9.20 -17.24
N ARG A 102 -8.06 -9.12 -17.27
CA ARG A 102 -8.88 -9.88 -18.23
C ARG A 102 -8.74 -9.43 -19.69
N LYS A 103 -8.17 -8.25 -19.94
CA LYS A 103 -7.76 -7.79 -21.26
C LYS A 103 -6.35 -8.22 -21.66
N GLY A 104 -5.65 -8.97 -20.80
CA GLY A 104 -4.25 -9.35 -21.01
C GLY A 104 -3.25 -8.23 -20.73
N ILE A 105 -3.69 -7.10 -20.17
CA ILE A 105 -2.86 -5.92 -19.92
C ILE A 105 -2.16 -6.09 -18.57
N ILE A 106 -0.84 -5.95 -18.57
CA ILE A 106 -0.01 -5.82 -17.37
C ILE A 106 0.09 -4.33 -17.05
N THR A 107 -0.29 -3.97 -15.83
CA THR A 107 -0.25 -2.59 -15.35
C THR A 107 1.02 -2.33 -14.55
N PRO A 108 1.47 -1.06 -14.40
CA PRO A 108 2.56 -0.72 -13.49
C PRO A 108 2.37 -1.23 -12.06
N GLU A 109 1.13 -1.32 -11.54
CA GLU A 109 0.92 -1.94 -10.23
C GLU A 109 1.23 -3.44 -10.22
N MET A 110 0.86 -4.18 -11.29
CA MET A 110 1.17 -5.61 -11.38
C MET A 110 2.68 -5.87 -11.45
N GLU A 111 3.42 -5.03 -12.18
CA GLU A 111 4.88 -5.09 -12.25
C GLU A 111 5.51 -4.74 -10.89
N PHE A 112 5.06 -3.65 -10.25
CA PHE A 112 5.52 -3.26 -8.92
C PHE A 112 5.35 -4.39 -7.90
N ILE A 113 4.18 -5.04 -7.90
CA ILE A 113 3.88 -6.18 -7.04
C ILE A 113 4.79 -7.37 -7.32
N ALA A 114 5.04 -7.70 -8.58
CA ALA A 114 5.93 -8.80 -8.94
C ALA A 114 7.34 -8.59 -8.36
N ILE A 115 7.86 -7.37 -8.45
CA ILE A 115 9.14 -7.00 -7.83
C ILE A 115 9.07 -7.11 -6.30
N ARG A 116 8.00 -6.58 -5.70
CA ARG A 116 7.81 -6.53 -4.24
C ARG A 116 7.71 -7.92 -3.62
N GLU A 117 6.94 -8.82 -4.22
CA GLU A 117 6.74 -10.20 -3.74
C GLU A 117 8.00 -11.07 -3.89
N ASN A 118 8.88 -10.75 -4.84
CA ASN A 118 10.17 -11.42 -4.93
C ASN A 118 11.19 -10.90 -3.91
N MET A 119 10.95 -9.76 -3.24
CA MET A 119 11.84 -9.17 -2.22
C MET A 119 13.32 -9.11 -2.63
N GLY A 120 13.64 -8.97 -3.93
CA GLY A 120 15.03 -9.01 -4.40
C GLY A 120 15.76 -10.33 -4.15
N ARG A 121 15.05 -11.46 -3.98
CA ARG A 121 15.61 -12.79 -3.72
C ARG A 121 16.68 -13.22 -4.73
N GLU A 122 16.55 -12.78 -5.99
CA GLU A 122 17.56 -13.04 -7.04
C GLU A 122 18.95 -12.47 -6.69
N ARG A 123 19.02 -11.47 -5.82
CA ARG A 123 20.29 -10.87 -5.36
C ARG A 123 21.03 -11.74 -4.37
N ILE A 124 20.32 -12.56 -3.60
CA ILE A 124 20.88 -13.45 -2.58
C ILE A 124 21.67 -14.54 -3.29
N ARG A 125 22.97 -14.65 -3.06
CA ARG A 125 23.85 -15.67 -3.66
C ARG A 125 24.10 -16.85 -2.74
N SER A 126 24.05 -16.63 -1.43
CA SER A 126 24.30 -17.67 -0.42
C SER A 126 23.32 -18.85 -0.55
N GLU A 127 23.86 -20.07 -0.70
CA GLU A 127 23.07 -21.30 -0.72
C GLU A 127 22.31 -21.53 0.59
N VAL A 128 22.93 -21.14 1.72
CA VAL A 128 22.32 -21.26 3.06
C VAL A 128 21.09 -20.36 3.17
N LEU A 129 21.18 -19.11 2.69
CA LEU A 129 20.06 -18.16 2.73
C LEU A 129 18.96 -18.51 1.73
N ARG A 130 19.28 -19.24 0.66
CA ARG A 130 18.31 -19.77 -0.31
C ARG A 130 17.59 -21.02 0.19
N HIS A 131 18.10 -21.66 1.24
CA HIS A 131 17.48 -22.85 1.79
C HIS A 131 16.13 -22.50 2.43
N GLN A 132 15.05 -23.04 1.87
CA GLN A 132 13.70 -22.85 2.39
C GLN A 132 13.06 -24.20 2.69
N HIS A 133 12.44 -24.31 3.87
CA HIS A 133 11.69 -25.51 4.25
C HIS A 133 10.57 -25.75 3.23
N PRO A 134 10.39 -26.98 2.70
CA PRO A 134 9.46 -27.25 1.61
C PRO A 134 8.00 -26.93 1.98
N GLY A 135 7.66 -27.07 3.27
CA GLY A 135 6.34 -26.75 3.80
C GLY A 135 5.23 -27.60 3.20
N MET A 136 3.98 -27.18 3.41
CA MET A 136 2.79 -27.82 2.84
C MET A 136 1.81 -26.73 2.40
N SER A 137 1.65 -26.56 1.09
CA SER A 137 0.85 -25.48 0.50
C SER A 137 -0.64 -25.82 0.32
N PHE A 138 -1.02 -27.08 0.58
CA PHE A 138 -2.37 -27.63 0.34
C PHE A 138 -2.88 -27.38 -1.10
N GLY A 139 -1.99 -27.48 -2.09
CA GLY A 139 -2.30 -27.30 -3.50
C GLY A 139 -2.29 -25.83 -3.97
N ALA A 140 -1.72 -24.91 -3.20
CA ALA A 140 -1.45 -23.55 -3.68
C ALA A 140 -0.37 -23.57 -4.79
N ARG A 141 -0.47 -22.63 -5.72
CA ARG A 141 0.50 -22.45 -6.81
C ARG A 141 1.51 -21.39 -6.41
N LEU A 142 2.59 -21.80 -5.76
CA LEU A 142 3.67 -20.91 -5.32
C LEU A 142 4.84 -21.07 -6.29
N PRO A 143 4.96 -20.22 -7.32
CA PRO A 143 6.11 -20.27 -8.22
C PRO A 143 7.37 -19.85 -7.46
N GLU A 144 8.54 -20.25 -7.97
CA GLU A 144 9.83 -19.82 -7.41
C GLU A 144 10.01 -18.31 -7.51
N ASN A 145 9.61 -17.74 -8.65
CA ASN A 145 9.62 -16.31 -8.93
C ASN A 145 8.23 -15.82 -9.35
N ILE A 146 7.84 -14.67 -8.81
CA ILE A 146 6.59 -13.99 -9.15
C ILE A 146 6.84 -13.07 -10.35
N THR A 147 6.18 -13.33 -11.49
CA THR A 147 6.25 -12.44 -12.66
C THR A 147 5.02 -11.54 -12.75
N ALA A 148 5.11 -10.46 -13.51
CA ALA A 148 3.99 -9.56 -13.74
C ALA A 148 2.83 -10.27 -14.49
N GLU A 149 3.16 -11.22 -15.37
CA GLU A 149 2.21 -12.12 -16.03
C GLU A 149 1.49 -13.02 -15.00
N PHE A 150 2.21 -13.59 -14.04
CA PHE A 150 1.60 -14.41 -12.98
C PHE A 150 0.64 -13.58 -12.13
N VAL A 151 1.06 -12.39 -11.72
CA VAL A 151 0.20 -11.43 -11.00
C VAL A 151 -1.07 -11.13 -11.80
N ARG A 152 -0.93 -10.80 -13.10
CA ARG A 152 -2.05 -10.56 -14.00
C ARG A 152 -2.98 -11.76 -14.06
N ASP A 153 -2.47 -12.98 -14.21
CA ASP A 153 -3.27 -14.19 -14.35
C ASP A 153 -4.06 -14.54 -13.09
N GLU A 154 -3.45 -14.36 -11.91
CA GLU A 154 -4.14 -14.53 -10.62
C GLU A 154 -5.25 -13.50 -10.43
N VAL A 155 -5.01 -12.24 -10.83
CA VAL A 155 -6.03 -11.18 -10.80
C VAL A 155 -7.14 -11.46 -11.82
N ALA A 156 -6.81 -11.84 -13.05
CA ALA A 156 -7.79 -12.13 -14.12
C ALA A 156 -8.73 -13.27 -13.72
N ALA A 157 -8.18 -14.29 -13.05
CA ALA A 157 -8.91 -15.43 -12.52
C ALA A 157 -9.70 -15.13 -11.23
N GLY A 158 -9.53 -13.94 -10.64
CA GLY A 158 -10.20 -13.55 -9.40
C GLY A 158 -9.69 -14.28 -8.16
N ARG A 159 -8.48 -14.85 -8.20
CA ARG A 159 -7.82 -15.51 -7.05
C ARG A 159 -6.97 -14.53 -6.23
N ALA A 160 -6.68 -13.36 -6.79
CA ALA A 160 -5.99 -12.28 -6.12
C ALA A 160 -6.59 -10.93 -6.49
N ILE A 161 -6.38 -9.93 -5.63
CA ILE A 161 -6.84 -8.56 -5.82
C ILE A 161 -5.74 -7.55 -5.53
N ILE A 162 -5.83 -6.39 -6.19
CA ILE A 162 -4.93 -5.25 -6.01
C ILE A 162 -5.79 -4.05 -5.58
N PRO A 163 -5.90 -3.75 -4.27
CA PRO A 163 -6.72 -2.66 -3.75
C PRO A 163 -6.05 -1.31 -4.02
N ALA A 164 -6.34 -0.75 -5.20
CA ALA A 164 -5.58 0.38 -5.74
C ALA A 164 -6.50 1.44 -6.37
N ASN A 165 -7.31 2.09 -5.52
CA ASN A 165 -8.22 3.16 -5.95
C ASN A 165 -7.45 4.25 -6.72
N ILE A 166 -8.05 4.75 -7.80
CA ILE A 166 -7.47 5.81 -8.65
C ILE A 166 -7.33 7.16 -7.91
N ASN A 167 -8.03 7.33 -6.78
CA ASN A 167 -7.95 8.53 -5.92
C ASN A 167 -7.06 8.34 -4.69
N HIS A 168 -6.28 7.25 -4.65
CA HIS A 168 -5.23 7.03 -3.66
C HIS A 168 -3.88 6.84 -4.37
N PRO A 169 -3.36 7.89 -5.02
CA PRO A 169 -2.11 7.79 -5.77
C PRO A 169 -0.88 7.68 -4.87
N GLU A 170 -1.00 7.95 -3.57
CA GLU A 170 0.06 7.82 -2.57
C GLU A 170 0.39 6.36 -2.21
N SER A 171 -0.56 5.43 -2.42
CA SER A 171 -0.39 4.03 -2.04
C SER A 171 0.71 3.34 -2.84
N GLU A 172 1.62 2.64 -2.18
CA GLU A 172 2.49 1.65 -2.81
C GLU A 172 1.70 0.36 -3.10
N PRO A 173 1.64 -0.11 -4.35
CA PRO A 173 0.85 -1.29 -4.68
C PRO A 173 1.25 -2.54 -3.90
N MET A 174 0.24 -3.33 -3.54
CA MET A 174 0.38 -4.65 -2.93
C MET A 174 -0.73 -5.57 -3.43
N ILE A 175 -0.55 -6.88 -3.25
CA ILE A 175 -1.51 -7.91 -3.68
C ILE A 175 -2.00 -8.74 -2.50
N ILE A 176 -3.27 -9.13 -2.56
CA ILE A 176 -3.88 -10.05 -1.61
C ILE A 176 -4.35 -11.27 -2.40
N GLY A 177 -3.79 -12.44 -2.10
CA GLY A 177 -4.16 -13.69 -2.74
C GLY A 177 -3.41 -14.88 -2.13
N ARG A 178 -3.96 -16.08 -2.30
CA ARG A 178 -3.42 -17.32 -1.69
C ARG A 178 -2.00 -17.67 -2.14
N ASN A 179 -1.62 -17.25 -3.35
CA ASN A 179 -0.36 -17.60 -4.00
C ASN A 179 0.75 -16.55 -3.81
N PHE A 180 0.58 -15.66 -2.84
CA PHE A 180 1.48 -14.55 -2.51
C PHE A 180 1.83 -14.61 -1.01
N LEU A 181 2.74 -13.74 -0.56
CA LEU A 181 2.99 -13.59 0.88
C LEU A 181 1.68 -13.26 1.62
N VAL A 182 1.50 -13.85 2.80
CA VAL A 182 0.35 -13.54 3.66
C VAL A 182 0.41 -12.08 4.06
N LYS A 183 -0.74 -11.40 3.99
CA LYS A 183 -0.87 -9.98 4.30
C LYS A 183 -1.68 -9.79 5.57
N VAL A 184 -1.34 -8.77 6.36
CA VAL A 184 -1.98 -8.43 7.63
C VAL A 184 -2.61 -7.05 7.55
N ASN A 185 -3.73 -6.87 8.25
CA ASN A 185 -4.42 -5.60 8.37
C ASN A 185 -4.37 -5.09 9.82
N ALA A 186 -4.17 -3.79 10.00
CA ALA A 186 -4.36 -3.11 11.28
C ALA A 186 -5.63 -2.25 11.25
N ASN A 187 -6.38 -2.24 12.35
CA ASN A 187 -7.54 -1.38 12.51
C ASN A 187 -7.17 -0.15 13.33
N ILE A 188 -7.50 1.02 12.82
CA ILE A 188 -7.43 2.31 13.51
C ILE A 188 -8.82 2.94 13.52
N GLY A 189 -8.95 4.13 14.08
CA GLY A 189 -10.19 4.88 14.06
C GLY A 189 -10.44 5.61 15.37
N ASN A 190 -11.06 6.78 15.24
CA ASN A 190 -11.48 7.59 16.37
C ASN A 190 -12.73 7.00 17.03
N SER A 191 -12.85 7.22 18.33
CA SER A 191 -14.07 6.90 19.08
C SER A 191 -14.81 8.19 19.46
N ALA A 192 -16.09 8.08 19.83
CA ALA A 192 -16.87 9.22 20.32
C ALA A 192 -16.31 9.85 21.62
N VAL A 193 -15.38 9.16 22.31
CA VAL A 193 -14.90 9.52 23.65
C VAL A 193 -13.49 10.09 23.60
N THR A 194 -12.63 9.60 22.70
CA THR A 194 -11.24 10.04 22.52
C THR A 194 -10.79 9.83 21.07
N SER A 195 -10.16 10.86 20.50
CA SER A 195 -8.96 10.83 19.61
C SER A 195 -8.91 12.07 18.71
N SER A 196 -7.70 12.54 18.39
CA SER A 196 -7.46 13.65 17.45
C SER A 196 -7.03 13.16 16.06
N ILE A 197 -7.00 14.06 15.07
CA ILE A 197 -6.53 13.73 13.71
C ILE A 197 -5.07 13.26 13.74
N GLU A 198 -4.24 13.94 14.54
CA GLU A 198 -2.82 13.66 14.68
C GLU A 198 -2.59 12.26 15.25
N GLU A 199 -3.34 11.87 16.28
CA GLU A 199 -3.27 10.53 16.85
C GLU A 199 -3.66 9.45 15.84
N GLU A 200 -4.67 9.69 15.00
CA GLU A 200 -5.05 8.71 13.97
C GLU A 200 -3.99 8.57 12.87
N VAL A 201 -3.34 9.67 12.47
CA VAL A 201 -2.19 9.62 11.55
C VAL A 201 -1.00 8.92 12.20
N GLU A 202 -0.75 9.14 13.49
CA GLU A 202 0.31 8.43 14.23
C GLU A 202 0.03 6.93 14.28
N LYS A 203 -1.20 6.51 14.59
CA LYS A 203 -1.61 5.09 14.60
C LYS A 203 -1.41 4.44 13.22
N LEU A 204 -1.74 5.15 12.14
CA LEU A 204 -1.47 4.72 10.78
C LEU A 204 0.04 4.46 10.57
N VAL A 205 0.88 5.46 10.85
CA VAL A 205 2.34 5.37 10.65
C VAL A 205 2.94 4.26 11.53
N TRP A 206 2.48 4.14 12.77
CA TRP A 206 2.95 3.10 13.69
C TRP A 206 2.58 1.70 13.18
N SER A 207 1.36 1.53 12.69
CA SER A 207 0.89 0.25 12.16
C SER A 207 1.70 -0.20 10.94
N THR A 208 1.91 0.70 9.97
CA THR A 208 2.65 0.36 8.74
C THR A 208 4.13 0.14 9.01
N ARG A 209 4.72 0.87 9.96
CA ARG A 209 6.11 0.67 10.40
C ARG A 209 6.37 -0.74 10.93
N TRP A 210 5.37 -1.35 11.57
CA TRP A 210 5.49 -2.69 12.17
C TRP A 210 4.93 -3.82 11.29
N GLY A 211 4.66 -3.55 10.01
CA GLY A 211 4.31 -4.60 9.04
C GLY A 211 2.82 -4.72 8.71
N ALA A 212 1.99 -3.72 9.02
CA ALA A 212 0.61 -3.72 8.52
C ALA A 212 0.60 -3.43 7.02
N ASP A 213 0.20 -4.42 6.22
CA ASP A 213 0.11 -4.30 4.75
C ASP A 213 -1.09 -3.48 4.27
N THR A 214 -2.12 -3.40 5.11
CA THR A 214 -3.33 -2.59 4.90
C THR A 214 -3.78 -2.02 6.22
N VAL A 215 -4.50 -0.90 6.18
CA VAL A 215 -5.09 -0.29 7.37
C VAL A 215 -6.57 -0.02 7.13
N MET A 216 -7.42 -0.34 8.09
CA MET A 216 -8.82 0.05 8.06
C MET A 216 -9.09 1.20 9.03
N ASP A 217 -9.69 2.28 8.51
CA ASP A 217 -10.28 3.33 9.33
C ASP A 217 -11.72 2.91 9.71
N LEU A 218 -11.89 2.58 10.98
CA LEU A 218 -13.16 2.18 11.59
C LEU A 218 -13.72 3.26 12.51
N SER A 219 -13.36 4.52 12.28
CA SER A 219 -13.86 5.68 13.02
C SER A 219 -15.40 5.70 13.08
N THR A 220 -15.95 5.94 14.26
CA THR A 220 -17.40 6.11 14.49
C THR A 220 -17.75 7.43 15.17
N GLY A 221 -16.75 8.29 15.38
CA GLY A 221 -16.88 9.55 16.11
C GLY A 221 -17.34 10.72 15.24
N ARG A 222 -17.02 11.94 15.69
CA ARG A 222 -17.17 13.14 14.87
C ARG A 222 -16.04 13.22 13.85
N TYR A 223 -16.26 14.02 12.81
CA TYR A 223 -15.22 14.40 11.85
C TYR A 223 -14.57 13.24 11.06
N ILE A 224 -15.27 12.11 10.90
CA ILE A 224 -14.80 10.92 10.17
C ILE A 224 -14.27 11.30 8.78
N HIS A 225 -14.94 12.23 8.08
CA HIS A 225 -14.54 12.62 6.73
C HIS A 225 -13.20 13.34 6.71
N GLU A 226 -13.00 14.27 7.64
CA GLU A 226 -11.78 15.07 7.75
C GLU A 226 -10.62 14.18 8.20
N THR A 227 -10.80 13.43 9.29
CA THR A 227 -9.79 12.48 9.79
C THR A 227 -9.35 11.50 8.72
N ARG A 228 -10.29 10.93 7.96
CA ARG A 228 -9.97 9.98 6.89
C ARG A 228 -9.22 10.61 5.72
N GLU A 229 -9.46 11.88 5.40
CA GLU A 229 -8.68 12.57 4.38
C GLU A 229 -7.22 12.67 4.81
N TRP A 230 -6.95 13.01 6.08
CA TRP A 230 -5.58 13.00 6.63
C TRP A 230 -4.94 11.61 6.56
N ILE A 231 -5.66 10.56 6.96
CA ILE A 231 -5.20 9.16 6.87
C ILE A 231 -4.86 8.79 5.42
N LEU A 232 -5.78 9.02 4.48
CA LEU A 232 -5.59 8.65 3.06
C LEU A 232 -4.38 9.34 2.43
N ARG A 233 -4.23 10.65 2.65
CA ARG A 233 -3.13 11.45 2.08
C ARG A 233 -1.78 11.12 2.70
N ASN A 234 -1.78 10.51 3.89
CA ASN A 234 -0.59 10.07 4.60
C ASN A 234 -0.37 8.55 4.58
N SER A 235 -1.19 7.78 3.87
CA SER A 235 -1.07 6.33 3.86
C SER A 235 -0.30 5.82 2.64
N PRO A 236 0.84 5.12 2.84
CA PRO A 236 1.52 4.39 1.77
C PRO A 236 0.85 3.04 1.49
N VAL A 237 -0.08 2.59 2.34
CA VAL A 237 -0.78 1.30 2.20
C VAL A 237 -2.25 1.49 1.83
N PRO A 238 -2.92 0.47 1.25
CA PRO A 238 -4.35 0.53 0.99
C PRO A 238 -5.17 0.81 2.26
N ILE A 239 -6.14 1.73 2.15
CA ILE A 239 -7.08 2.05 3.22
C ILE A 239 -8.44 1.41 2.99
N GLY A 240 -8.88 0.61 3.95
CA GLY A 240 -10.24 0.07 4.02
C GLY A 240 -11.15 0.89 4.94
N THR A 241 -12.46 0.77 4.74
CA THR A 241 -13.49 1.40 5.59
C THR A 241 -14.71 0.49 5.68
N VAL A 242 -15.60 0.78 6.62
CA VAL A 242 -16.93 0.19 6.70
C VAL A 242 -17.95 1.29 6.42
N PRO A 243 -18.46 1.44 5.18
CA PRO A 243 -19.25 2.61 4.77
C PRO A 243 -20.57 2.85 5.51
N ILE A 244 -21.03 1.88 6.31
CA ILE A 244 -22.25 2.01 7.11
C ILE A 244 -21.98 2.73 8.45
N TYR A 245 -20.71 2.88 8.85
CA TYR A 245 -20.28 3.67 10.00
C TYR A 245 -20.14 5.14 9.59
#